data_AF-A0A8S3EGH8-F1
#
_entry.id   AF-A0A8S3EGH8-F1
#
_cell.length_a   1.000
_cell.length_b   1.000
_cell.length_c   1.000
_cell.angle_alpha   90.00
_cell.angle_beta   90.00
_cell.angle_gamma   90.00
#
_symmetry.space_group_name_H-M   'P 1'
#
loop_
_entity.id
_entity.type
_entity.pdbx_description
1 polymer ?
#
loop_
_entity_poly.entity_id
_entity_poly.type
_entity_poly.pdbx_seq_one_letter_code
_entity_poly.pdbx_strand_id
1 'polypeptide(L)'
;WLEPGPNTKIPALNKDLVPSDLDCHLPSDKYFDIEKFLDNMHKYQIKCTVFREDWRYVLLLDQTAKTGPFMMDLIEPHVALTHDRIDLDVSNLSLEKDYIKELGMRVDITHNPYAIELETIVDNIKNKRFQVLRPIDDFLQPRIDKMKSRGWTQLGQPMHVIPNPPPKYQVVIVPLPESTELYRTLVQTMKTYINNQVQVLSIKQIKNPLLEESYLAMKQLIAKQCKGENPNERELFHGTKGEAIDGILKDGFDDRYWGENFSKCKWGHGAYFADNPSVSHRYTEANPDDNTRVIYYNKVVLGNESILQVQNNDLMSAPKGYHSTHGQSPGQLDNDEYIVYRYGQALPYLRITYIG
;
A
#
# COMPACT_ATOMS: atom_id res chain seq x y z
N TRP A 1 -2.95 15.58 -32.09
CA TRP A 1 -2.99 16.25 -30.78
C TRP A 1 -4.31 16.00 -30.07
N LEU A 2 -5.42 16.29 -30.75
CA LEU A 2 -6.78 16.00 -30.31
C LEU A 2 -7.48 15.20 -31.40
N GLU A 3 -8.25 14.19 -31.03
CA GLU A 3 -9.11 13.41 -31.91
C GLU A 3 -10.54 13.94 -31.78
N PRO A 4 -11.24 14.18 -32.90
CA PRO A 4 -12.64 14.57 -32.85
C PRO A 4 -13.47 13.39 -32.32
N GLY A 5 -14.04 13.56 -31.12
CA GLY A 5 -14.92 12.57 -30.51
C GLY A 5 -16.26 12.52 -31.26
N PRO A 6 -16.92 11.35 -31.34
CA PRO A 6 -18.09 11.16 -32.19
C PRO A 6 -19.33 11.95 -31.73
N ASN A 7 -19.37 12.50 -30.50
CA ASN A 7 -20.51 13.31 -29.98
C ASN A 7 -20.18 14.10 -28.69
N THR A 8 -18.90 14.37 -28.37
CA THR A 8 -18.51 15.02 -27.10
C THR A 8 -18.03 16.45 -27.29
N LYS A 9 -18.42 17.37 -26.40
CA LYS A 9 -17.85 18.74 -26.35
C LYS A 9 -16.38 18.75 -25.96
N ILE A 10 -15.90 17.67 -25.34
CA ILE A 10 -14.52 17.52 -24.88
C ILE A 10 -13.72 16.74 -25.93
N PRO A 11 -12.56 17.26 -26.37
CA PRO A 11 -11.72 16.58 -27.35
C PRO A 11 -11.04 15.34 -26.77
N ALA A 12 -10.97 14.26 -27.55
CA ALA A 12 -10.18 13.08 -27.16
C ALA A 12 -8.68 13.36 -27.36
N LEU A 13 -7.81 12.80 -26.53
CA LEU A 13 -6.37 13.00 -26.63
C LEU A 13 -5.71 11.82 -27.36
N ASN A 14 -4.70 12.12 -28.16
CA ASN A 14 -3.86 11.07 -28.73
C ASN A 14 -2.97 10.49 -27.60
N LYS A 15 -3.24 9.24 -27.23
CA LYS A 15 -2.58 8.54 -26.10
C LYS A 15 -1.08 8.35 -26.29
N ASP A 16 -0.57 8.38 -27.52
CA ASP A 16 0.85 8.21 -27.80
C ASP A 16 1.64 9.50 -27.51
N LEU A 17 0.98 10.66 -27.59
CA LEU A 17 1.61 11.98 -27.48
C LEU A 17 1.38 12.66 -26.13
N VAL A 18 0.23 12.41 -25.50
CA VAL A 18 -0.15 13.06 -24.23
C VAL A 18 0.00 12.05 -23.09
N PRO A 19 0.86 12.29 -22.10
CA PRO A 19 0.99 11.43 -20.94
C PRO A 19 -0.29 11.53 -20.14
N SER A 20 -0.75 10.36 -19.76
CA SER A 20 -1.60 10.25 -18.60
C SER A 20 -0.75 10.60 -17.36
N ASP A 21 -1.34 11.30 -16.41
CA ASP A 21 -0.93 11.32 -14.99
C ASP A 21 0.08 12.40 -14.51
N LEU A 22 -0.48 13.37 -13.77
CA LEU A 22 -0.03 13.76 -12.43
C LEU A 22 -1.20 13.41 -11.49
N ASP A 23 -0.97 12.57 -10.48
CA ASP A 23 -2.00 12.15 -9.54
C ASP A 23 -1.92 13.01 -8.27
N CYS A 24 -2.94 13.81 -7.98
CA CYS A 24 -3.04 14.53 -6.70
C CYS A 24 -4.49 14.49 -6.16
N HIS A 25 -4.65 14.28 -4.86
CA HIS A 25 -5.96 14.50 -4.23
C HIS A 25 -6.05 15.94 -3.73
N LEU A 26 -7.17 16.59 -4.05
CA LEU A 26 -7.56 17.85 -3.42
C LEU A 26 -8.21 17.60 -2.06
N PRO A 27 -8.24 18.61 -1.16
CA PRO A 27 -8.89 18.47 0.13
C PRO A 27 -10.39 18.13 -0.02
N SER A 28 -10.91 17.23 0.82
CA SER A 28 -12.35 16.91 0.88
C SER A 28 -13.16 17.92 1.68
N ASP A 29 -12.49 18.76 2.47
CA ASP A 29 -13.07 19.72 3.41
C ASP A 29 -13.03 21.17 2.90
N LYS A 30 -12.47 21.41 1.71
CA LYS A 30 -12.31 22.75 1.13
C LYS A 30 -12.69 22.78 -0.34
N TYR A 31 -13.35 23.87 -0.73
CA TYR A 31 -13.65 24.15 -2.13
C TYR A 31 -12.36 24.45 -2.89
N PHE A 32 -12.18 23.81 -4.04
CA PHE A 32 -11.16 24.21 -5.00
C PHE A 32 -11.62 25.50 -5.69
N ASP A 33 -10.86 26.57 -5.49
CA ASP A 33 -11.14 27.87 -6.10
C ASP A 33 -10.63 27.87 -7.55
N ILE A 34 -11.50 27.44 -8.47
CA ILE A 34 -11.18 27.35 -9.90
C ILE A 34 -10.86 28.72 -10.50
N GLU A 35 -11.54 29.77 -10.07
CA GLU A 35 -11.31 31.12 -10.58
C GLU A 35 -9.92 31.61 -10.17
N LYS A 36 -9.57 31.48 -8.88
CA LYS A 36 -8.21 31.78 -8.39
C LYS A 36 -7.14 30.92 -9.07
N PHE A 37 -7.43 29.65 -9.34
CA PHE A 37 -6.51 28.80 -10.09
C PHE A 37 -6.28 29.31 -11.52
N LEU A 38 -7.34 29.63 -12.25
CA LEU A 38 -7.25 30.18 -13.60
C LEU A 38 -6.54 31.54 -13.62
N ASP A 39 -6.80 32.41 -12.65
CA ASP A 39 -6.11 33.69 -12.47
C ASP A 39 -4.62 33.50 -12.24
N ASN A 40 -4.25 32.53 -11.39
CA ASN A 40 -2.86 32.16 -11.19
C ASN A 40 -2.22 31.66 -12.50
N MET A 41 -2.87 30.74 -13.22
CA MET A 41 -2.37 30.26 -14.51
C MET A 41 -2.16 31.39 -15.51
N HIS A 42 -3.12 32.32 -15.59
CA HIS A 42 -3.04 33.51 -16.45
C HIS A 42 -1.90 34.45 -16.04
N LYS A 43 -1.72 34.70 -14.74
CA LYS A 43 -0.59 35.48 -14.18
C LYS A 43 0.76 34.93 -14.64
N TYR A 44 0.87 33.62 -14.81
CA TYR A 44 2.08 32.96 -15.30
C TYR A 44 2.10 32.70 -16.82
N GLN A 45 1.19 33.31 -17.58
CA GLN A 45 1.07 33.18 -19.05
C GLN A 45 0.82 31.75 -19.55
N ILE A 46 0.28 30.88 -18.69
CA ILE A 46 -0.07 29.52 -19.08
C ILE A 46 -1.46 29.56 -19.72
N LYS A 47 -1.56 29.13 -20.98
CA LYS A 47 -2.85 29.05 -21.67
C LYS A 47 -3.63 27.84 -21.17
N CYS A 48 -4.79 28.10 -20.58
CA CYS A 48 -5.72 27.09 -20.11
C CYS A 48 -7.06 27.25 -20.82
N THR A 49 -7.53 26.19 -21.48
CA THR A 49 -8.88 26.12 -22.05
C THR A 49 -9.72 25.23 -21.15
N VAL A 50 -10.86 25.75 -20.68
CA VAL A 50 -11.74 25.03 -19.77
C VAL A 50 -12.91 24.42 -20.54
N PHE A 51 -13.08 23.12 -20.42
CA PHE A 51 -14.29 22.39 -20.82
C PHE A 51 -15.08 22.01 -19.56
N ARG A 52 -16.40 21.97 -19.68
CA ARG A 52 -17.30 21.71 -18.54
C ARG A 52 -18.27 20.58 -18.88
N GLU A 53 -18.36 19.62 -17.96
CA GLU A 53 -19.43 18.63 -17.84
C GLU A 53 -20.16 18.84 -16.51
N ASP A 54 -21.30 18.22 -16.27
CA ASP A 54 -22.16 18.51 -15.10
C ASP A 54 -21.47 18.28 -13.73
N TRP A 55 -20.43 17.45 -13.68
CA TRP A 55 -19.79 16.99 -12.43
C TRP A 55 -18.27 17.21 -12.40
N ARG A 56 -17.69 17.81 -13.44
CA ARG A 56 -16.24 18.11 -13.50
C ARG A 56 -15.89 19.28 -14.42
N TYR A 57 -14.72 19.86 -14.19
CA TYR A 57 -14.01 20.68 -15.17
C TYR A 57 -12.92 19.86 -15.84
N VAL A 58 -12.71 20.07 -17.13
CA VAL A 58 -11.62 19.49 -17.90
C VAL A 58 -10.77 20.63 -18.44
N LEU A 59 -9.56 20.78 -17.92
CA LEU A 59 -8.67 21.89 -18.22
C LEU A 59 -7.62 21.43 -19.24
N LEU A 60 -7.65 21.99 -20.44
CA LEU A 60 -6.64 21.75 -21.46
C LEU A 60 -5.56 22.81 -21.40
N LEU A 61 -4.34 22.39 -21.14
CA LEU A 61 -3.19 23.26 -20.92
C LEU A 61 -2.16 23.05 -22.02
N ASP A 62 -1.44 24.13 -22.38
CA ASP A 62 -0.35 24.11 -23.35
C ASP A 62 -0.71 23.49 -24.72
N GLN A 63 -1.93 23.73 -25.21
CA GLN A 63 -2.41 23.22 -26.50
C GLN A 63 -1.47 23.49 -27.69
N THR A 64 -0.73 24.60 -27.63
CA THR A 64 0.19 25.02 -28.70
C THR A 64 1.63 24.49 -28.52
N ALA A 65 1.92 23.73 -27.47
CA ALA A 65 3.25 23.18 -27.25
C ALA A 65 3.60 22.10 -28.28
N LYS A 66 4.87 22.04 -28.71
CA LYS A 66 5.38 20.99 -29.61
C LYS A 66 5.29 19.58 -29.02
N THR A 67 5.12 19.46 -27.71
CA THR A 67 4.94 18.19 -26.98
C THR A 67 3.46 17.83 -26.80
N GLY A 68 2.55 18.59 -27.42
CA GLY A 68 1.11 18.43 -27.27
C GLY A 68 0.55 19.00 -25.98
N PRO A 69 -0.78 19.17 -25.90
CA PRO A 69 -1.45 19.60 -24.68
C PRO A 69 -1.24 18.61 -23.53
N PHE A 70 -1.52 19.06 -22.31
CA PHE A 70 -1.90 18.19 -21.21
C PHE A 70 -3.31 18.56 -20.75
N MET A 71 -4.04 17.61 -20.19
CA MET A 71 -5.40 17.83 -19.71
C MET A 71 -5.38 17.77 -18.19
N MET A 72 -6.32 18.37 -17.47
CA MET A 72 -6.47 18.19 -16.04
C MET A 72 -7.95 18.15 -15.70
N ASP A 73 -8.42 17.04 -15.18
CA ASP A 73 -9.75 16.89 -14.65
C ASP A 73 -9.78 17.39 -13.21
N LEU A 74 -10.81 18.20 -12.92
CA LEU A 74 -11.19 18.62 -11.58
C LEU A 74 -12.59 18.12 -11.32
N ILE A 75 -12.71 17.10 -10.48
CA ILE A 75 -14.01 16.54 -10.10
C ILE A 75 -14.63 17.40 -8.99
N GLU A 76 -15.90 17.78 -9.11
CA GLU A 76 -16.58 18.52 -8.05
C GLU A 76 -17.07 17.58 -6.93
N PRO A 77 -16.85 17.89 -5.64
CA PRO A 77 -17.38 17.11 -4.51
C PRO A 77 -18.69 17.69 -3.93
N HIS A 78 -19.22 18.80 -4.46
CA HIS A 78 -20.40 19.49 -3.92
C HIS A 78 -21.63 19.48 -4.86
N VAL A 79 -21.57 18.74 -5.96
CA VAL A 79 -22.73 18.38 -6.80
C VAL A 79 -22.71 16.88 -7.15
N ALA A 80 -22.70 16.07 -6.09
CA ALA A 80 -23.33 14.73 -5.96
C ALA A 80 -22.56 13.42 -6.27
N LEU A 81 -22.33 12.67 -5.18
CA LEU A 81 -22.83 11.30 -4.89
C LEU A 81 -22.46 10.10 -5.77
N THR A 82 -21.30 10.09 -6.42
CA THR A 82 -20.78 8.81 -6.96
C THR A 82 -19.35 8.46 -6.56
N HIS A 83 -18.56 9.41 -6.05
CA HIS A 83 -17.16 9.18 -5.72
C HIS A 83 -16.75 10.03 -4.51
N ASP A 84 -16.22 9.39 -3.48
CA ASP A 84 -16.02 9.99 -2.16
C ASP A 84 -14.80 10.95 -2.09
N ARG A 85 -14.11 11.24 -3.20
CA ARG A 85 -12.90 12.09 -3.26
C ARG A 85 -12.74 12.78 -4.61
N ILE A 86 -12.32 14.05 -4.60
CA ILE A 86 -11.92 14.78 -5.81
C ILE A 86 -10.59 14.26 -6.34
N ASP A 87 -10.55 14.18 -7.65
CA ASP A 87 -9.44 13.83 -8.49
C ASP A 87 -8.81 15.07 -9.14
N LEU A 88 -7.49 15.25 -9.02
CA LEU A 88 -6.67 15.94 -10.02
C LEU A 88 -6.04 14.85 -10.88
N ASP A 89 -6.69 14.52 -11.99
CA ASP A 89 -6.14 13.60 -13.00
C ASP A 89 -5.67 14.46 -14.17
N VAL A 90 -4.48 14.22 -14.70
CA VAL A 90 -4.07 14.91 -15.94
C VAL A 90 -4.70 14.23 -17.19
N SER A 91 -5.70 13.36 -16.98
CA SER A 91 -6.24 12.46 -18.01
C SER A 91 -7.42 11.58 -17.55
N ASN A 92 -8.68 12.02 -17.75
CA ASN A 92 -9.80 11.09 -17.87
C ASN A 92 -10.61 11.32 -19.17
N LEU A 93 -9.98 11.03 -20.30
CA LEU A 93 -10.67 10.89 -21.60
C LEU A 93 -10.05 9.80 -22.46
N SER A 94 -10.42 8.56 -22.15
CA SER A 94 -10.76 7.58 -23.18
C SER A 94 -11.66 6.52 -22.56
N LEU A 95 -12.93 6.50 -22.99
CA LEU A 95 -13.83 5.39 -22.70
C LEU A 95 -13.36 4.18 -23.50
N GLU A 96 -12.67 3.27 -22.83
CA GLU A 96 -12.45 1.91 -23.32
C GLU A 96 -13.12 0.96 -22.33
N LYS A 97 -13.83 -0.04 -22.86
CA LYS A 97 -14.46 -1.09 -22.07
C LYS A 97 -13.36 -1.79 -21.26
N ASP A 98 -13.50 -1.76 -19.92
CA ASP A 98 -12.71 -2.48 -18.91
C ASP A 98 -11.54 -1.77 -18.19
N TYR A 99 -11.36 -0.44 -18.27
CA TYR A 99 -10.22 0.23 -17.57
C TYR A 99 -10.62 1.31 -16.55
N ILE A 100 -11.00 0.87 -15.34
CA ILE A 100 -10.89 1.65 -14.10
C ILE A 100 -10.61 0.67 -12.95
N LYS A 101 -9.34 0.33 -12.70
CA LYS A 101 -8.99 -0.51 -11.53
C LYS A 101 -8.27 0.23 -10.40
N GLU A 102 -7.90 1.51 -10.54
CA GLU A 102 -7.01 2.16 -9.55
C GLU A 102 -7.35 3.60 -9.15
N LEU A 103 -8.55 4.12 -9.42
CA LEU A 103 -9.02 5.42 -8.88
C LEU A 103 -8.89 5.51 -7.34
N GLY A 104 -8.81 4.37 -6.67
CA GLY A 104 -8.73 4.25 -5.23
C GLY A 104 -7.36 4.41 -4.58
N MET A 105 -6.28 4.63 -5.35
CA MET A 105 -4.90 4.56 -4.84
C MET A 105 -4.13 5.88 -4.90
N ARG A 106 -4.81 7.03 -4.85
CA ARG A 106 -4.09 8.32 -4.93
C ARG A 106 -3.68 8.88 -3.58
N VAL A 107 -2.63 9.69 -3.61
CA VAL A 107 -1.97 10.24 -2.42
C VAL A 107 -2.59 11.58 -2.06
N ASP A 108 -2.95 11.71 -0.78
CA ASP A 108 -3.38 12.98 -0.20
C ASP A 108 -2.16 13.90 -0.01
N ILE A 109 -2.08 14.94 -0.83
CA ILE A 109 -1.03 15.97 -0.82
C ILE A 109 -1.42 17.19 0.04
N THR A 110 -2.39 17.05 0.93
CA THR A 110 -2.81 18.14 1.84
C THR A 110 -2.21 17.98 3.24
N HIS A 111 -1.66 16.80 3.52
CA HIS A 111 -1.04 16.47 4.78
C HIS A 111 0.48 16.40 4.63
N ASN A 112 1.19 16.90 5.65
CA ASN A 112 2.63 16.75 5.74
C ASN A 112 3.01 15.25 5.76
N PRO A 113 4.13 14.87 5.13
CA PRO A 113 5.16 15.74 4.54
C PRO A 113 4.97 16.06 3.04
N TYR A 114 3.79 15.78 2.47
CA TYR A 114 3.52 15.90 1.03
C TYR A 114 2.63 17.09 0.68
N ALA A 115 2.36 17.96 1.67
CA ALA A 115 1.60 19.18 1.52
C ALA A 115 2.18 20.09 0.43
N ILE A 116 1.42 20.39 -0.63
CA ILE A 116 1.80 21.39 -1.63
C ILE A 116 0.71 22.45 -1.80
N GLU A 117 1.11 23.71 -1.81
CA GLU A 117 0.21 24.84 -2.03
C GLU A 117 -0.12 25.01 -3.53
N LEU A 118 -1.21 25.70 -3.84
CA LEU A 118 -1.65 25.96 -5.21
C LEU A 118 -0.55 26.62 -6.05
N GLU A 119 0.18 27.57 -5.46
CA GLU A 119 1.30 28.26 -6.08
C GLU A 119 2.45 27.30 -6.41
N THR A 120 2.69 26.28 -5.57
CA THR A 120 3.68 25.24 -5.82
C THR A 120 3.28 24.33 -6.97
N ILE A 121 1.99 23.99 -7.09
CA ILE A 121 1.46 23.22 -8.23
C ILE A 121 1.73 23.99 -9.53
N VAL A 122 1.40 25.27 -9.56
CA VAL A 122 1.60 26.13 -10.73
C VAL A 122 3.08 26.28 -11.08
N ASP A 123 3.95 26.47 -10.08
CA ASP A 123 5.40 26.55 -10.31
C ASP A 123 5.99 25.23 -10.84
N ASN A 124 5.49 24.08 -10.37
CA ASN A 124 5.90 22.77 -10.89
C ASN A 124 5.49 22.60 -12.36
N ILE A 125 4.27 22.97 -12.73
CA ILE A 125 3.81 22.95 -14.13
C ILE A 125 4.71 23.82 -15.00
N LYS A 126 4.93 25.08 -14.59
CA LYS A 126 5.73 26.06 -15.32
C LYS A 126 7.14 25.56 -15.62
N ASN A 127 7.76 24.92 -14.65
CA ASN A 127 9.14 24.45 -14.76
C ASN A 127 9.24 22.98 -15.17
N LYS A 128 8.12 22.35 -15.58
CA LYS A 128 8.03 20.94 -15.94
C LYS A 128 8.63 20.01 -14.89
N ARG A 129 8.19 20.13 -13.65
CA ARG A 129 8.68 19.33 -12.52
C ARG A 129 7.58 18.43 -12.00
N PHE A 130 7.93 17.19 -11.69
CA PHE A 130 7.02 16.23 -11.08
C PHE A 130 7.67 15.52 -9.90
N GLN A 131 6.88 15.03 -8.97
CA GLN A 131 7.36 14.26 -7.83
C GLN A 131 6.69 12.88 -7.84
N VAL A 132 7.48 11.82 -7.68
CA VAL A 132 6.93 10.47 -7.57
C VAL A 132 6.55 10.22 -6.11
N LEU A 133 5.24 10.10 -5.85
CA LEU A 133 4.72 9.88 -4.51
C LEU A 133 4.69 8.39 -4.17
N ARG A 134 4.26 7.52 -5.08
CA ARG A 134 4.05 6.09 -4.80
C ARG A 134 5.30 5.24 -5.11
N PRO A 135 5.41 4.00 -4.57
CA PRO A 135 6.38 3.03 -5.04
C PRO A 135 6.31 2.83 -6.57
N ILE A 136 7.47 2.70 -7.20
CA ILE A 136 7.56 2.46 -8.64
C ILE A 136 7.33 0.99 -8.89
N ASP A 137 6.35 0.70 -9.74
CA ASP A 137 6.01 -0.63 -10.23
C ASP A 137 6.05 -0.66 -11.76
N ASP A 138 5.77 -1.83 -12.34
CA ASP A 138 5.82 -2.06 -13.79
C ASP A 138 4.84 -1.18 -14.57
N PHE A 139 3.82 -0.62 -13.91
CA PHE A 139 2.85 0.30 -14.52
C PHE A 139 3.28 1.75 -14.38
N LEU A 140 3.95 2.12 -13.28
CA LEU A 140 4.41 3.49 -13.01
C LEU A 140 5.70 3.83 -13.78
N GLN A 141 6.59 2.86 -13.97
CA GLN A 141 7.87 3.08 -14.66
C GLN A 141 7.70 3.62 -16.09
N PRO A 142 6.85 3.02 -16.96
CA PRO A 142 6.59 3.57 -18.29
C PRO A 142 6.01 4.99 -18.28
N ARG A 143 5.22 5.35 -17.26
CA ARG A 143 4.64 6.69 -17.10
C ARG A 143 5.74 7.72 -16.77
N ILE A 144 6.65 7.38 -15.87
CA ILE A 144 7.82 8.21 -15.53
C ILE A 144 8.68 8.46 -16.78
N ASP A 145 8.96 7.43 -17.56
CA ASP A 145 9.80 7.53 -18.76
C ASP A 145 9.16 8.43 -19.82
N LYS A 146 7.84 8.37 -19.97
CA LYS A 146 7.07 9.26 -20.85
C LYS A 146 7.09 10.71 -20.36
N MET A 147 7.03 10.97 -19.05
CA MET A 147 7.17 12.34 -18.51
C MET A 147 8.56 12.91 -18.82
N LYS A 148 9.61 12.12 -18.58
CA LYS A 148 11.01 12.49 -18.88
C LYS A 148 11.22 12.79 -20.37
N SER A 149 10.64 11.99 -21.27
CA SER A 149 10.76 12.23 -22.72
C SER A 149 10.14 13.55 -23.19
N ARG A 150 9.21 14.13 -22.42
CA ARG A 150 8.60 15.46 -22.64
C ARG A 150 9.37 16.63 -22.01
N GLY A 151 10.54 16.33 -21.43
CA GLY A 151 11.37 17.30 -20.75
C GLY A 151 10.89 17.65 -19.34
N TRP A 152 10.08 16.79 -18.72
CA TRP A 152 9.77 16.92 -17.29
C TRP A 152 10.89 16.34 -16.44
N THR A 153 11.21 17.01 -15.33
CA THR A 153 12.26 16.61 -14.40
C THR A 153 11.64 16.11 -13.10
N GLN A 154 12.09 14.94 -12.65
CA GLN A 154 11.69 14.41 -11.35
C GLN A 154 12.37 15.21 -10.23
N LEU A 155 11.57 15.69 -9.28
CA LEU A 155 12.05 16.26 -8.03
C LEU A 155 12.41 15.14 -7.06
N GLY A 156 13.56 15.30 -6.40
CA GLY A 156 14.00 14.42 -5.32
C GLY A 156 13.98 12.92 -5.65
N GLN A 157 13.96 12.13 -4.58
CA GLN A 157 13.75 10.68 -4.66
C GLN A 157 12.24 10.38 -4.55
N PRO A 158 11.77 9.22 -5.07
CA PRO A 158 10.40 8.77 -4.83
C PRO A 158 10.10 8.70 -3.33
N MET A 159 8.92 9.16 -2.92
CA MET A 159 8.58 9.26 -1.48
C MET A 159 7.93 8.00 -0.91
N HIS A 160 7.59 7.03 -1.76
CA HIS A 160 7.03 5.72 -1.38
C HIS A 160 5.80 5.78 -0.48
N VAL A 161 4.95 6.78 -0.68
CA VAL A 161 3.68 6.97 0.03
C VAL A 161 2.69 5.88 -0.33
N ILE A 162 2.10 5.29 0.69
CA ILE A 162 1.06 4.26 0.55
C ILE A 162 -0.29 4.91 0.84
N PRO A 163 -1.18 5.01 -0.17
CA PRO A 163 -2.47 5.65 0.00
C PRO A 163 -3.35 4.84 0.97
N ASN A 164 -4.21 5.53 1.72
CA ASN A 164 -5.29 4.86 2.43
C ASN A 164 -6.26 4.24 1.41
N PRO A 165 -6.76 3.02 1.68
CA PRO A 165 -7.73 2.40 0.80
C PRO A 165 -9.01 3.24 0.66
N PRO A 166 -9.74 3.11 -0.46
CA PRO A 166 -11.08 3.69 -0.63
C PRO A 166 -12.06 3.09 0.39
N PRO A 167 -13.15 3.77 0.76
CA PRO A 167 -14.14 3.22 1.69
C PRO A 167 -14.68 1.82 1.30
N LYS A 168 -14.73 1.50 0.01
CA LYS A 168 -15.16 0.20 -0.53
C LYS A 168 -14.15 -0.94 -0.31
N TYR A 169 -12.86 -0.64 -0.23
CA TYR A 169 -11.81 -1.63 -0.04
C TYR A 169 -11.19 -1.43 1.34
N GLN A 170 -10.95 -2.48 2.11
CA GLN A 170 -10.41 -2.32 3.46
C GLN A 170 -8.88 -2.34 3.49
N VAL A 171 -8.25 -2.73 2.37
CA VAL A 171 -6.81 -2.94 2.26
C VAL A 171 -6.28 -2.48 0.90
N VAL A 172 -5.12 -1.82 0.89
CA VAL A 172 -4.28 -1.61 -0.29
C VAL A 172 -2.99 -2.41 -0.13
N ILE A 173 -2.48 -2.93 -1.25
CA ILE A 173 -1.20 -3.61 -1.32
C ILE A 173 -0.37 -2.89 -2.38
N VAL A 174 0.82 -2.42 -2.01
CA VAL A 174 1.75 -1.74 -2.94
C VAL A 174 3.09 -2.46 -2.98
N PRO A 175 3.81 -2.48 -4.11
CA PRO A 175 5.15 -3.04 -4.17
C PRO A 175 6.10 -2.35 -3.19
N LEU A 176 6.89 -3.15 -2.46
CA LEU A 176 8.02 -2.63 -1.69
C LEU A 176 9.18 -2.44 -2.68
N PRO A 177 9.73 -1.23 -2.84
CA PRO A 177 10.78 -0.99 -3.83
C PRO A 177 12.04 -1.80 -3.56
N GLU A 178 12.63 -2.37 -4.62
CA GLU A 178 13.84 -3.19 -4.52
C GLU A 178 15.07 -2.40 -4.04
N SER A 179 15.02 -1.08 -4.21
CA SER A 179 16.03 -0.14 -3.73
C SER A 179 16.01 0.04 -2.20
N THR A 180 14.98 -0.43 -1.49
CA THR A 180 14.93 -0.35 -0.03
C THR A 180 15.85 -1.37 0.63
N GLU A 181 16.43 -1.00 1.78
CA GLU A 181 17.24 -1.93 2.58
C GLU A 181 16.41 -3.12 3.06
N LEU A 182 15.17 -2.87 3.51
CA LEU A 182 14.25 -3.90 3.95
C LEU A 182 14.00 -4.97 2.87
N TYR A 183 13.78 -4.56 1.61
CA TYR A 183 13.60 -5.51 0.50
C TYR A 183 14.83 -6.40 0.34
N ARG A 184 16.03 -5.81 0.25
CA ARG A 184 17.28 -6.56 0.08
C ARG A 184 17.54 -7.52 1.24
N THR A 185 17.32 -7.05 2.47
CA THR A 185 17.48 -7.87 3.68
C THR A 185 16.52 -9.05 3.66
N LEU A 186 15.24 -8.84 3.36
CA LEU A 186 14.26 -9.94 3.31
C LEU A 186 14.58 -10.94 2.21
N VAL A 187 14.96 -10.50 1.01
CA VAL A 187 15.39 -11.41 -0.06
C VAL A 187 16.58 -12.25 0.38
N GLN A 188 17.59 -11.63 1.02
CA GLN A 188 18.75 -12.35 1.52
C GLN A 188 18.38 -13.33 2.63
N THR A 189 17.55 -12.93 3.59
CA THR A 189 17.07 -13.78 4.68
C THR A 189 16.30 -15.00 4.14
N MET A 190 15.41 -14.81 3.16
CA MET A 190 14.69 -15.90 2.51
C MET A 190 15.66 -16.90 1.84
N LYS A 191 16.67 -16.41 1.12
CA LYS A 191 17.69 -17.25 0.48
C LYS A 191 18.59 -17.99 1.47
N THR A 192 18.96 -17.32 2.57
CA THR A 192 19.83 -17.90 3.59
C THR A 192 19.14 -19.03 4.35
N TYR A 193 17.89 -18.83 4.75
CA TYR A 193 17.23 -19.71 5.70
C TYR A 193 16.27 -20.72 5.08
N ILE A 194 15.60 -20.41 3.98
CA ILE A 194 14.72 -21.37 3.30
C ILE A 194 15.54 -22.25 2.37
N ASN A 195 16.08 -21.66 1.29
CA ASN A 195 16.90 -22.32 0.29
C ASN A 195 17.58 -21.25 -0.59
N ASN A 196 18.85 -21.45 -0.96
CA ASN A 196 19.59 -20.50 -1.80
C ASN A 196 19.00 -20.35 -3.22
N GLN A 197 18.20 -21.32 -3.66
CA GLN A 197 17.46 -21.31 -4.93
C GLN A 197 16.07 -20.65 -4.84
N VAL A 198 15.66 -20.15 -3.67
CA VAL A 198 14.39 -19.43 -3.54
C VAL A 198 14.36 -18.24 -4.48
N GLN A 199 13.30 -18.17 -5.28
CA GLN A 199 13.00 -17.05 -6.15
C GLN A 199 11.91 -16.19 -5.50
N VAL A 200 12.30 -15.08 -4.89
CA VAL A 200 11.34 -14.06 -4.44
C VAL A 200 10.77 -13.36 -5.67
N LEU A 201 9.45 -13.46 -5.86
CA LEU A 201 8.74 -12.88 -7.01
C LEU A 201 8.25 -11.47 -6.72
N SER A 202 7.75 -11.24 -5.51
CA SER A 202 7.39 -9.89 -5.07
C SER A 202 7.36 -9.79 -3.55
N ILE A 203 7.69 -8.60 -3.05
CA ILE A 203 7.41 -8.18 -1.68
C ILE A 203 6.47 -6.99 -1.79
N LYS A 204 5.30 -7.09 -1.16
CA LYS A 204 4.32 -6.01 -1.20
C LYS A 204 3.95 -5.57 0.21
N GLN A 205 3.96 -4.27 0.44
CA GLN A 205 3.54 -3.67 1.70
C GLN A 205 2.02 -3.54 1.77
N ILE A 206 1.49 -3.85 2.95
CA ILE A 206 0.05 -3.93 3.23
C ILE A 206 -0.36 -2.68 4.00
N LYS A 207 -1.43 -2.04 3.56
CA LYS A 207 -2.06 -0.90 4.23
C LYS A 207 -3.53 -1.21 4.52
N ASN A 208 -3.84 -1.50 5.76
CA ASN A 208 -5.20 -1.71 6.26
C ASN A 208 -5.41 -0.83 7.52
N PRO A 209 -6.02 0.36 7.39
CA PRO A 209 -6.16 1.30 8.51
C PRO A 209 -6.88 0.70 9.73
N LEU A 210 -7.88 -0.15 9.53
CA LEU A 210 -8.63 -0.76 10.63
C LEU A 210 -7.77 -1.73 11.44
N LEU A 211 -6.94 -2.53 10.76
CA LEU A 211 -5.98 -3.41 11.43
C LEU A 211 -4.86 -2.61 12.11
N GLU A 212 -4.39 -1.53 11.48
CA GLU A 212 -3.38 -0.65 12.08
C GLU A 212 -3.90 0.04 13.35
N GLU A 213 -5.13 0.56 13.34
CA GLU A 213 -5.76 1.17 14.52
C GLU A 213 -5.91 0.15 15.66
N SER A 214 -6.43 -1.04 15.34
CA SER A 214 -6.56 -2.14 16.29
C SER A 214 -5.21 -2.54 16.88
N TYR A 215 -4.18 -2.63 16.03
CA TYR A 215 -2.82 -2.96 16.42
C TYR A 215 -2.19 -1.89 17.33
N LEU A 216 -2.30 -0.62 16.97
CA LEU A 216 -1.76 0.49 17.74
C LEU A 216 -2.42 0.58 19.12
N ALA A 217 -3.75 0.38 19.20
CA ALA A 217 -4.47 0.34 20.46
C ALA A 217 -3.98 -0.81 21.36
N MET A 218 -3.83 -2.02 20.79
CA MET A 218 -3.34 -3.19 21.53
C MET A 218 -1.88 -3.02 21.98
N LYS A 219 -1.02 -2.47 21.11
CA LYS A 219 0.38 -2.14 21.41
C LYS A 219 0.48 -1.19 22.61
N GLN A 220 -0.31 -0.11 22.62
CA GLN A 220 -0.35 0.84 23.74
C GLN A 220 -0.85 0.20 25.03
N LEU A 221 -1.87 -0.67 24.95
CA LEU A 221 -2.40 -1.37 26.11
C LEU A 221 -1.34 -2.29 26.74
N ILE A 222 -0.70 -3.14 25.94
CA ILE A 222 0.33 -4.09 26.41
C ILE A 222 1.57 -3.35 26.91
N ALA A 223 2.01 -2.30 26.22
CA ALA A 223 3.13 -1.47 26.65
C ALA A 223 2.94 -0.98 28.10
N LYS A 224 1.78 -0.40 28.43
CA LYS A 224 1.46 0.07 29.79
C LYS A 224 1.46 -1.03 30.86
N GLN A 225 1.31 -2.29 30.47
CA GLN A 225 1.33 -3.46 31.36
C GLN A 225 2.74 -4.05 31.53
N CYS A 226 3.69 -3.65 30.67
CA CYS A 226 5.06 -4.13 30.67
C CYS A 226 6.00 -3.15 31.38
N LYS A 227 7.13 -3.68 31.89
CA LYS A 227 8.15 -2.86 32.55
C LYS A 227 8.74 -1.84 31.57
N GLY A 228 8.75 -0.57 31.97
CA GLY A 228 9.32 0.51 31.18
C GLY A 228 8.49 0.90 29.95
N GLU A 229 7.19 0.57 29.95
CA GLU A 229 6.29 0.85 28.83
C GLU A 229 6.74 0.25 27.49
N ASN A 230 7.50 -0.85 27.53
CA ASN A 230 8.00 -1.52 26.33
C ASN A 230 7.03 -2.62 25.88
N PRO A 231 6.43 -2.52 24.68
CA PRO A 231 5.54 -3.56 24.14
C PRO A 231 6.26 -4.84 23.73
N ASN A 232 7.60 -4.87 23.68
CA ASN A 232 8.38 -5.98 23.11
C ASN A 232 7.87 -6.33 21.70
N GLU A 233 7.84 -5.31 20.84
CA GLU A 233 7.45 -5.45 19.42
C GLU A 233 8.58 -6.12 18.65
N ARG A 234 8.23 -7.13 17.85
CA ARG A 234 9.14 -7.85 16.95
C ARG A 234 8.60 -7.90 15.53
N GLU A 235 9.51 -8.07 14.58
CA GLU A 235 9.18 -8.31 13.19
C GLU A 235 9.38 -9.80 12.86
N LEU A 236 8.29 -10.53 12.62
CA LEU A 236 8.28 -11.99 12.55
C LEU A 236 7.59 -12.52 11.29
N PHE A 237 8.00 -13.70 10.85
CA PHE A 237 7.40 -14.41 9.72
C PHE A 237 6.17 -15.22 10.14
N HIS A 238 5.21 -15.35 9.24
CA HIS A 238 4.05 -16.21 9.35
C HIS A 238 3.77 -16.89 8.00
N GLY A 239 3.82 -18.21 7.96
CA GLY A 239 3.45 -18.98 6.77
C GLY A 239 1.99 -19.37 6.81
N THR A 240 1.30 -19.25 5.68
CA THR A 240 -0.11 -19.61 5.56
C THR A 240 -0.39 -20.17 4.16
N LYS A 241 -1.64 -20.58 3.91
CA LYS A 241 -2.06 -21.23 2.68
C LYS A 241 -3.56 -21.12 2.42
N GLY A 242 -3.96 -21.36 1.17
CA GLY A 242 -5.37 -21.36 0.77
C GLY A 242 -6.07 -20.04 1.06
N GLU A 243 -7.33 -20.11 1.49
CA GLU A 243 -8.18 -18.93 1.74
C GLU A 243 -7.64 -18.02 2.85
N ALA A 244 -6.83 -18.55 3.78
CA ALA A 244 -6.23 -17.76 4.85
C ALA A 244 -5.24 -16.70 4.34
N ILE A 245 -4.68 -16.86 3.13
CA ILE A 245 -3.84 -15.84 2.51
C ILE A 245 -4.62 -14.52 2.37
N ASP A 246 -5.83 -14.56 1.81
CA ASP A 246 -6.65 -13.37 1.61
C ASP A 246 -7.42 -12.97 2.87
N GLY A 247 -7.74 -13.93 3.75
CA GLY A 247 -8.35 -13.68 5.05
C GLY A 247 -7.48 -12.77 5.92
N ILE A 248 -6.18 -13.05 6.05
CA ILE A 248 -5.26 -12.26 6.86
C ILE A 248 -5.15 -10.81 6.37
N LEU A 249 -5.26 -10.55 5.06
CA LEU A 249 -5.22 -9.19 4.51
C LEU A 249 -6.42 -8.34 4.93
N LYS A 250 -7.59 -8.97 5.02
CA LYS A 250 -8.87 -8.30 5.31
C LYS A 250 -9.09 -8.20 6.81
N ASP A 251 -8.94 -9.32 7.50
CA ASP A 251 -9.40 -9.53 8.87
C ASP A 251 -8.24 -9.66 9.85
N GLY A 252 -6.98 -9.67 9.40
CA GLY A 252 -5.83 -9.85 10.27
C GLY A 252 -5.74 -11.26 10.87
N PHE A 253 -5.11 -11.36 12.05
CA PHE A 253 -4.94 -12.62 12.77
C PHE A 253 -6.09 -12.82 13.77
N ASP A 254 -7.16 -13.44 13.30
CA ASP A 254 -8.40 -13.64 14.06
C ASP A 254 -8.60 -15.11 14.43
N ASP A 255 -9.04 -15.33 15.67
CA ASP A 255 -9.17 -16.65 16.29
C ASP A 255 -10.27 -17.53 15.71
N ARG A 256 -11.28 -16.89 15.12
CA ARG A 256 -12.37 -17.55 14.41
C ARG A 256 -11.87 -18.33 13.20
N TYR A 257 -10.71 -17.97 12.64
CA TYR A 257 -10.12 -18.62 11.47
C TYR A 257 -8.97 -19.58 11.79
N TRP A 258 -8.68 -19.85 13.08
CA TRP A 258 -7.58 -20.75 13.47
C TRP A 258 -7.78 -22.22 13.04
N GLY A 259 -8.96 -22.57 12.50
CA GLY A 259 -9.22 -23.82 11.77
C GLY A 259 -9.19 -25.09 12.62
N GLU A 260 -9.69 -26.18 12.05
CA GLU A 260 -9.92 -27.48 12.71
C GLU A 260 -8.64 -28.30 12.99
N ASN A 261 -7.44 -27.72 12.82
CA ASN A 261 -6.15 -28.40 12.96
C ASN A 261 -5.40 -28.08 14.27
N PHE A 262 -6.17 -27.81 15.31
CA PHE A 262 -5.72 -27.65 16.70
C PHE A 262 -4.80 -28.77 17.20
N SER A 263 -4.89 -29.97 16.63
CA SER A 263 -3.98 -31.09 16.90
C SER A 263 -2.51 -30.84 16.49
N LYS A 264 -2.24 -29.85 15.62
CA LYS A 264 -0.89 -29.49 15.16
C LYS A 264 -0.27 -28.30 15.91
N CYS A 265 -1.02 -27.67 16.81
CA CYS A 265 -0.61 -26.49 17.57
C CYS A 265 0.20 -26.87 18.82
N LYS A 266 1.53 -26.97 18.70
CA LYS A 266 2.44 -27.46 19.75
C LYS A 266 2.48 -26.62 21.04
N TRP A 267 2.08 -25.37 20.97
CA TRP A 267 2.29 -24.36 22.01
C TRP A 267 0.99 -23.60 22.37
N GLY A 268 -0.15 -24.16 21.97
CA GLY A 268 -1.48 -23.60 22.24
C GLY A 268 -2.21 -23.09 21.01
N HIS A 269 -3.46 -22.71 21.21
CA HIS A 269 -4.38 -22.19 20.20
C HIS A 269 -4.22 -20.69 20.07
N GLY A 270 -3.35 -20.27 19.15
CA GLY A 270 -3.08 -18.87 18.85
C GLY A 270 -2.47 -18.70 17.46
N ALA A 271 -2.13 -17.47 17.10
CA ALA A 271 -1.42 -17.17 15.87
C ALA A 271 0.10 -17.35 16.08
N TYR A 272 0.73 -18.18 15.24
CA TYR A 272 2.14 -18.58 15.34
C TYR A 272 3.03 -17.71 14.45
N PHE A 273 4.17 -17.31 14.98
CA PHE A 273 5.15 -16.48 14.30
C PHE A 273 6.56 -17.02 14.56
N ALA A 274 7.51 -16.74 13.68
CA ALA A 274 8.90 -17.15 13.85
C ALA A 274 9.88 -16.07 13.40
N ASP A 275 11.04 -15.98 14.07
CA ASP A 275 12.15 -15.12 13.63
C ASP A 275 12.75 -15.65 12.31
N ASN A 276 12.77 -16.97 12.14
CA ASN A 276 13.35 -17.65 10.99
C ASN A 276 12.27 -18.03 9.96
N PRO A 277 12.37 -17.58 8.70
CA PRO A 277 11.35 -17.85 7.69
C PRO A 277 11.26 -19.34 7.30
N SER A 278 12.28 -20.15 7.56
CA SER A 278 12.25 -21.60 7.32
C SER A 278 11.22 -22.32 8.17
N VAL A 279 10.94 -21.82 9.38
CA VAL A 279 9.89 -22.35 10.26
C VAL A 279 8.54 -22.03 9.65
N SER A 280 8.31 -20.76 9.27
CA SER A 280 7.09 -20.31 8.59
C SER A 280 6.86 -21.03 7.26
N HIS A 281 7.92 -21.28 6.48
CA HIS A 281 7.84 -21.99 5.20
C HIS A 281 7.15 -23.36 5.32
N ARG A 282 7.35 -24.09 6.43
CA ARG A 282 6.73 -25.41 6.67
C ARG A 282 5.20 -25.36 6.75
N TYR A 283 4.64 -24.19 7.05
CA TYR A 283 3.20 -23.95 7.12
C TYR A 283 2.63 -23.40 5.81
N THR A 284 3.46 -23.17 4.79
CA THR A 284 3.00 -22.78 3.46
C THR A 284 2.71 -23.98 2.57
N GLU A 285 1.87 -23.78 1.56
CA GLU A 285 1.60 -24.75 0.50
C GLU A 285 1.82 -24.06 -0.83
N ALA A 286 2.46 -24.76 -1.78
CA ALA A 286 2.65 -24.25 -3.12
C ALA A 286 1.33 -24.27 -3.86
N ASN A 287 0.99 -23.15 -4.51
CA ASN A 287 -0.16 -23.06 -5.37
C ASN A 287 -0.01 -24.08 -6.52
N PRO A 288 -0.98 -24.97 -6.75
CA PRO A 288 -0.91 -25.98 -7.81
C PRO A 288 -0.72 -25.40 -9.22
N ASP A 289 -1.18 -24.17 -9.46
CA ASP A 289 -1.21 -23.56 -10.79
C ASP A 289 0.14 -22.97 -11.21
N ASP A 290 0.82 -22.29 -10.29
CA ASP A 290 2.05 -21.52 -10.58
C ASP A 290 3.21 -21.81 -9.61
N ASN A 291 3.04 -22.79 -8.71
CA ASN A 291 4.00 -23.21 -7.70
C ASN A 291 4.41 -22.09 -6.73
N THR A 292 3.63 -21.01 -6.63
CA THR A 292 3.93 -19.89 -5.73
C THR A 292 3.52 -20.20 -4.29
N ARG A 293 4.27 -19.64 -3.35
CA ARG A 293 4.02 -19.69 -1.91
C ARG A 293 3.92 -18.27 -1.36
N VAL A 294 3.22 -18.12 -0.24
CA VAL A 294 3.07 -16.84 0.47
C VAL A 294 3.52 -16.96 1.91
N ILE A 295 4.41 -16.04 2.33
CA ILE A 295 4.74 -15.79 3.73
C ILE A 295 4.45 -14.32 4.04
N TYR A 296 3.85 -14.06 5.20
CA TYR A 296 3.71 -12.72 5.75
C TYR A 296 4.90 -12.37 6.64
N TYR A 297 5.34 -11.12 6.55
CA TYR A 297 6.25 -10.49 7.51
C TYR A 297 5.45 -9.48 8.32
N ASN A 298 5.49 -9.57 9.65
CA ASN A 298 4.47 -9.02 10.53
C ASN A 298 5.11 -8.25 11.67
N LYS A 299 4.44 -7.20 12.15
CA LYS A 299 4.79 -6.58 13.43
C LYS A 299 3.97 -7.24 14.53
N VAL A 300 4.62 -7.77 15.56
CA VAL A 300 3.99 -8.58 16.60
C VAL A 300 4.36 -8.05 17.97
N VAL A 301 3.36 -7.74 18.79
CA VAL A 301 3.51 -7.29 20.17
C VAL A 301 3.50 -8.48 21.11
N LEU A 302 4.68 -8.87 21.58
CA LEU A 302 4.86 -10.02 22.46
C LEU A 302 4.62 -9.68 23.93
N GLY A 303 4.90 -8.44 24.35
CA GLY A 303 4.81 -8.04 25.75
C GLY A 303 5.68 -8.93 26.66
N ASN A 304 5.11 -9.39 27.77
CA ASN A 304 5.76 -10.34 28.66
C ASN A 304 5.54 -11.74 28.10
N GLU A 305 6.62 -12.43 27.77
CA GLU A 305 6.60 -13.75 27.15
C GLU A 305 6.66 -14.86 28.20
N SER A 306 5.75 -15.83 28.11
CA SER A 306 5.89 -17.07 28.88
C SER A 306 6.71 -18.08 28.07
N ILE A 307 7.92 -18.39 28.53
CA ILE A 307 8.78 -19.39 27.88
C ILE A 307 8.22 -20.79 28.13
N LEU A 308 8.00 -21.55 27.06
CA LEU A 308 7.58 -22.94 27.08
C LEU A 308 8.70 -23.81 26.51
N GLN A 309 9.25 -24.71 27.32
CA GLN A 309 10.25 -25.70 26.89
C GLN A 309 9.65 -27.09 26.65
N VAL A 310 8.38 -27.27 27.03
CA VAL A 310 7.60 -28.49 26.86
C VAL A 310 6.31 -28.12 26.16
N GLN A 311 5.95 -28.89 25.13
CA GLN A 311 4.74 -28.66 24.34
C GLN A 311 3.50 -28.65 25.24
N ASN A 312 2.61 -27.70 24.98
CA ASN A 312 1.35 -27.58 25.69
C ASN A 312 0.30 -27.07 24.72
N ASN A 313 -0.43 -28.01 24.13
CA ASN A 313 -1.42 -27.71 23.10
C ASN A 313 -2.71 -27.16 23.72
N ASP A 314 -2.93 -27.33 25.03
CA ASP A 314 -4.20 -26.98 25.69
C ASP A 314 -4.33 -25.48 26.01
N LEU A 315 -3.29 -24.68 25.75
CA LEU A 315 -3.32 -23.25 26.02
C LEU A 315 -4.25 -22.52 25.04
N MET A 316 -5.39 -22.04 25.54
CA MET A 316 -6.31 -21.17 24.80
C MET A 316 -5.97 -19.68 24.93
N SER A 317 -5.03 -19.32 25.80
CA SER A 317 -4.60 -17.95 26.05
C SER A 317 -3.20 -17.93 26.66
N ALA A 318 -2.54 -16.77 26.63
CA ALA A 318 -1.27 -16.59 27.33
C ALA A 318 -1.45 -16.87 28.85
N PRO A 319 -0.48 -17.54 29.50
CA PRO A 319 -0.54 -17.77 30.94
C PRO A 319 -0.73 -16.47 31.74
N LYS A 320 -1.32 -16.57 32.93
CA LYS A 320 -1.63 -15.40 33.77
C LYS A 320 -0.37 -14.54 34.01
N GLY A 321 -0.45 -13.26 33.66
CA GLY A 321 0.66 -12.29 33.79
C GLY A 321 1.53 -12.15 32.54
N TYR A 322 1.25 -12.93 31.50
CA TYR A 322 1.93 -12.90 30.21
C TYR A 322 0.97 -12.45 29.10
N HIS A 323 1.55 -12.00 27.98
CA HIS A 323 0.82 -11.50 26.81
C HIS A 323 0.99 -12.42 25.60
N SER A 324 2.01 -13.27 25.59
CA SER A 324 2.32 -14.25 24.56
C SER A 324 3.02 -15.47 25.17
N THR A 325 3.22 -16.50 24.35
CA THR A 325 4.11 -17.62 24.67
C THR A 325 5.26 -17.70 23.69
N HIS A 326 6.42 -18.13 24.18
CA HIS A 326 7.62 -18.39 23.39
C HIS A 326 7.91 -19.89 23.50
N GLY A 327 7.52 -20.63 22.47
CA GLY A 327 7.80 -22.05 22.32
C GLY A 327 9.23 -22.26 21.89
N GLN A 328 10.07 -22.73 22.81
CA GLN A 328 11.47 -23.02 22.55
C GLN A 328 11.65 -24.51 22.28
N SER A 329 12.36 -24.84 21.20
CA SER A 329 12.78 -26.22 20.93
C SER A 329 14.21 -26.42 21.45
N PRO A 330 14.44 -27.10 22.59
CA PRO A 330 15.77 -27.22 23.18
C PRO A 330 16.79 -27.79 22.18
N GLY A 331 17.89 -27.07 21.95
CA GLY A 331 18.94 -27.46 21.00
C GLY A 331 18.67 -27.06 19.54
N GLN A 332 17.55 -26.39 19.24
CA GLN A 332 17.21 -25.89 17.90
C GLN A 332 16.71 -24.44 17.99
N LEU A 333 17.59 -23.50 18.38
CA LEU A 333 17.25 -22.09 18.60
C LEU A 333 16.59 -21.42 17.37
N ASP A 334 16.93 -21.88 16.16
CA ASP A 334 16.34 -21.37 14.91
C ASP A 334 14.89 -21.84 14.66
N ASN A 335 14.35 -22.72 15.51
CA ASN A 335 12.99 -23.27 15.42
C ASN A 335 12.04 -22.70 16.47
N ASP A 336 12.42 -21.62 17.15
CA ASP A 336 11.56 -20.96 18.12
C ASP A 336 10.31 -20.38 17.45
N GLU A 337 9.17 -20.52 18.14
CA GLU A 337 7.87 -20.02 17.70
C GLU A 337 7.29 -19.10 18.77
N TYR A 338 6.69 -17.99 18.35
CA TYR A 338 6.01 -17.02 19.20
C TYR A 338 4.52 -17.08 18.93
N ILE A 339 3.71 -17.16 19.99
CA ILE A 339 2.27 -17.33 19.86
C ILE A 339 1.57 -16.18 20.58
N VAL A 340 0.72 -15.48 19.83
CA VAL A 340 -0.18 -14.45 20.37
C VAL A 340 -1.62 -14.91 20.26
N TYR A 341 -2.43 -14.49 21.23
CA TYR A 341 -3.77 -15.04 21.45
C TYR A 341 -4.88 -14.01 21.27
N ARG A 342 -4.53 -12.72 21.18
CA ARG A 342 -5.52 -11.64 21.07
C ARG A 342 -5.47 -11.00 19.69
N TYR A 343 -6.67 -10.71 19.18
CA TYR A 343 -6.85 -9.85 18.03
C TYR A 343 -6.13 -8.52 18.21
N GLY A 344 -5.45 -8.05 17.17
CA GLY A 344 -4.66 -6.81 17.21
C GLY A 344 -3.27 -6.93 17.85
N GLN A 345 -2.84 -8.08 18.37
CA GLN A 345 -1.43 -8.23 18.80
C GLN A 345 -0.44 -8.35 17.64
N ALA A 346 -0.92 -8.68 16.44
CA ALA A 346 -0.10 -8.79 15.23
C ALA A 346 -0.71 -8.00 14.08
N LEU A 347 0.15 -7.34 13.32
CA LEU A 347 -0.19 -6.58 12.11
C LEU A 347 0.52 -7.21 10.91
N PRO A 348 -0.20 -7.72 9.90
CA PRO A 348 0.41 -8.14 8.65
C PRO A 348 0.98 -6.92 7.94
N TYR A 349 2.31 -6.87 7.82
CA TYR A 349 3.02 -5.69 7.34
C TYR A 349 3.45 -5.82 5.87
N LEU A 350 4.04 -6.97 5.51
CA LEU A 350 4.41 -7.29 4.13
C LEU A 350 3.89 -8.68 3.75
N ARG A 351 3.51 -8.82 2.48
CA ARG A 351 3.26 -10.10 1.81
C ARG A 351 4.43 -10.44 0.90
N ILE A 352 5.07 -11.57 1.13
CA ILE A 352 6.18 -12.08 0.33
C ILE A 352 5.66 -13.25 -0.51
N THR A 353 5.69 -13.12 -1.83
CA THR A 353 5.36 -14.18 -2.78
C THR A 353 6.65 -14.72 -3.40
N TYR A 354 6.85 -16.03 -3.38
CA TYR A 354 8.08 -16.68 -3.84
C TYR A 354 7.83 -18.09 -4.39
N ILE A 355 8.82 -18.62 -5.11
CA ILE A 355 8.92 -20.04 -5.48
C ILE A 355 10.10 -20.62 -4.70
N GLY A 356 9.90 -21.76 -4.02
CA GLY A 356 10.92 -22.32 -3.14
C GLY A 356 10.55 -23.65 -2.50
#